data_AF-A0A1Q8AXC0-F1
#
_entry.id   AF-A0A1Q8AXC0-F1
#
_cell.length_a   1.000
_cell.length_b   1.000
_cell.length_c   1.000
_cell.angle_alpha   90.00
_cell.angle_beta   90.00
_cell.angle_gamma   90.00
#
_symmetry.space_group_name_H-M   'P 1'
#
loop_
_entity.id
_entity.type
_entity.pdbx_description
1 polymer ?
#
loop_
_entity_poly.entity_id
_entity_poly.type
_entity_poly.pdbx_seq_one_letter_code
_entity_poly.pdbx_strand_id
1 'polypeptide(L)'
;MTLQLKAPFKELIETGRENDEHTVVGTLSYTGDSGRRATIENVKMSLRGHTSRRESECTFPKLKLNFGAPPPDGPFAGLRSVKVGTHCGESAGDTLTPRFGRLPNEHSPYREAFIYRLLDVLQIPTLKARPARITYVYSDAQQPPLVRNAMLLEDDGDAKKRLGADQEIDPAAFSNAHDEFKAEDTAHLAFAEALIGNYDWCLKFTADDTYRCDARRILWNVMALRGNGRTFPLMYDFDVSGMAAGRHTWFGDVYNEAFVSSKSHPEVEALGQLQRTRALFSRDVLDATRARFMARKAEAYRALQEAPLDEPGRRRIQEYLDGFFNGIGSDSAFYRPVVTTPDTMPYTTADRTAVVCQDRGAVPIGTTVGEPLATRGSMIQVVLLDTQWNWATPVKCPEIHKGAVWIESSAVSKDFPAAAVTSR
;
A
#
# COMPACT_ATOMS: atom_id res chain seq x y z
N MET A 1 -17.24 -15.91 -0.67
CA MET A 1 -18.71 -15.86 -0.41
C MET A 1 -19.44 -15.71 -1.72
N THR A 2 -20.62 -16.31 -1.91
CA THR A 2 -21.42 -16.12 -3.14
C THR A 2 -22.65 -15.26 -2.82
N LEU A 3 -22.86 -14.21 -3.62
CA LEU A 3 -23.94 -13.24 -3.46
C LEU A 3 -24.73 -13.11 -4.77
N GLN A 4 -25.98 -12.68 -4.65
CA GLN A 4 -26.76 -12.16 -5.76
C GLN A 4 -27.25 -10.75 -5.40
N LEU A 5 -26.99 -9.78 -6.26
CA LEU A 5 -27.60 -8.46 -6.18
C LEU A 5 -28.63 -8.33 -7.31
N LYS A 6 -29.85 -7.91 -6.99
CA LYS A 6 -30.88 -7.59 -7.98
C LYS A 6 -31.36 -6.16 -7.77
N ALA A 7 -31.17 -5.31 -8.78
CA ALA A 7 -31.49 -3.89 -8.74
C ALA A 7 -31.62 -3.33 -10.17
N PRO A 8 -32.15 -2.11 -10.36
CA PRO A 8 -32.14 -1.43 -11.66
C PRO A 8 -30.73 -0.88 -11.93
N PHE A 9 -29.80 -1.77 -12.27
CA PHE A 9 -28.39 -1.42 -12.43
C PHE A 9 -28.11 -0.57 -13.66
N LYS A 10 -28.95 -0.64 -14.70
CA LYS A 10 -28.79 0.23 -15.87
C LYS A 10 -29.05 1.67 -15.47
N GLU A 11 -30.18 1.94 -14.79
CA GLU A 11 -30.50 3.25 -14.22
C GLU A 11 -29.40 3.75 -13.27
N LEU A 12 -28.96 2.88 -12.35
CA LEU A 12 -27.92 3.23 -11.37
C LEU A 12 -26.61 3.65 -12.06
N ILE A 13 -26.18 2.94 -13.10
CA ILE A 13 -24.93 3.23 -13.79
C ILE A 13 -25.06 4.48 -14.65
N GLU A 14 -26.15 4.64 -15.40
CA GLU A 14 -26.35 5.79 -16.28
C GLU A 14 -26.46 7.09 -15.47
N THR A 15 -27.30 7.10 -14.43
CA THR A 15 -27.55 8.30 -13.62
C THR A 15 -26.46 8.52 -12.56
N GLY A 16 -26.00 7.46 -11.91
CA GLY A 16 -25.06 7.53 -10.79
C GLY A 16 -23.63 7.93 -11.19
N ARG A 17 -23.30 7.94 -12.48
CA ARG A 17 -22.03 8.48 -12.98
C ARG A 17 -21.99 10.02 -12.97
N GLU A 18 -23.15 10.65 -13.12
CA GLU A 18 -23.30 12.11 -13.16
C GLU A 18 -23.77 12.70 -11.83
N ASN A 19 -24.48 11.89 -11.02
CA ASN A 19 -25.01 12.31 -9.73
C ASN A 19 -24.53 11.37 -8.59
N ASP A 20 -23.67 11.89 -7.72
CA ASP A 20 -23.05 11.17 -6.60
C ASP A 20 -24.06 10.68 -5.55
N GLU A 21 -25.20 11.38 -5.45
CA GLU A 21 -26.26 11.09 -4.48
C GLU A 21 -27.33 10.16 -5.04
N HIS A 22 -27.24 9.79 -6.33
CA HIS A 22 -28.23 8.90 -6.92
C HIS A 22 -28.11 7.49 -6.34
N THR A 23 -29.25 6.96 -5.90
CA THR A 23 -29.36 5.62 -5.33
C THR A 23 -30.55 4.90 -5.93
N VAL A 24 -30.42 3.59 -6.06
CA VAL A 24 -31.52 2.69 -6.41
C VAL A 24 -31.79 1.72 -5.28
N VAL A 25 -32.99 1.15 -5.22
CA VAL A 25 -33.36 0.13 -4.23
C VAL A 25 -33.37 -1.24 -4.88
N GLY A 26 -32.77 -2.22 -4.21
CA GLY A 26 -32.72 -3.59 -4.68
C GLY A 26 -32.67 -4.61 -3.55
N THR A 27 -32.28 -5.82 -3.91
CA THR A 27 -32.21 -6.97 -3.00
C THR A 27 -30.82 -7.59 -3.02
N LEU A 28 -30.37 -8.04 -1.85
CA LEU A 28 -29.16 -8.82 -1.66
C LEU A 28 -29.55 -10.21 -1.19
N SER A 29 -29.25 -11.25 -1.96
CA SER A 29 -29.35 -12.63 -1.52
C SER A 29 -27.97 -13.25 -1.31
N TYR A 30 -27.86 -14.15 -0.34
CA TYR A 30 -26.65 -14.93 -0.10
C TYR A 30 -26.97 -16.30 0.50
N THR A 31 -26.05 -17.23 0.36
CA THR A 31 -26.10 -18.50 1.07
C THR A 31 -25.25 -18.37 2.34
N GLY A 32 -25.89 -18.50 3.51
CA GLY A 32 -25.19 -18.48 4.79
C GLY A 32 -24.44 -19.79 5.05
N ASP A 33 -23.66 -19.84 6.14
CA ASP A 33 -22.85 -21.00 6.50
C ASP A 33 -23.70 -22.27 6.78
N SER A 34 -24.98 -22.09 7.11
CA SER A 34 -25.97 -23.16 7.27
C SER A 34 -26.49 -23.74 5.94
N GLY A 35 -26.01 -23.24 4.80
CA GLY A 35 -26.51 -23.62 3.46
C GLY A 35 -27.87 -23.00 3.11
N ARG A 36 -28.52 -22.27 4.02
CA ARG A 36 -29.80 -21.61 3.77
C ARG A 36 -29.61 -20.31 3.00
N ARG A 37 -30.45 -20.08 1.98
CA ARG A 37 -30.52 -18.79 1.28
C ARG A 37 -31.20 -17.76 2.20
N ALA A 38 -30.54 -16.64 2.40
CA ALA A 38 -31.07 -15.45 3.05
C ALA A 38 -31.21 -14.33 2.01
N THR A 39 -32.20 -13.46 2.21
CA THR A 39 -32.42 -12.27 1.39
C THR A 39 -32.60 -11.05 2.30
N ILE A 40 -31.92 -9.97 1.97
CA ILE A 40 -32.09 -8.65 2.57
C ILE A 40 -32.80 -7.80 1.51
N GLU A 41 -34.01 -7.37 1.86
CA GLU A 41 -34.87 -6.49 1.05
C GLU A 41 -34.49 -5.03 1.28
N ASN A 42 -34.92 -4.14 0.36
CA ASN A 42 -34.79 -2.69 0.48
C ASN A 42 -33.34 -2.19 0.67
N VAL A 43 -32.37 -2.88 0.06
CA VAL A 43 -30.97 -2.46 0.08
C VAL A 43 -30.80 -1.28 -0.87
N LYS A 44 -30.42 -0.12 -0.33
CA LYS A 44 -30.06 1.05 -1.14
C LYS A 44 -28.68 0.85 -1.74
N MET A 45 -28.55 1.03 -3.04
CA MET A 45 -27.31 0.85 -3.79
C MET A 45 -26.91 2.16 -4.45
N SER A 46 -25.66 2.55 -4.31
CA SER A 46 -25.08 3.73 -4.96
C SER A 46 -23.76 3.37 -5.63
N LEU A 47 -23.33 4.16 -6.62
CA LEU A 47 -21.95 4.08 -7.09
C LEU A 47 -20.99 4.66 -6.03
N ARG A 48 -19.72 4.23 -6.03
CA ARG A 48 -18.69 4.77 -5.13
C ARG A 48 -17.36 5.03 -5.83
N GLY A 49 -16.54 5.83 -5.15
CA GLY A 49 -15.16 6.15 -5.53
C GLY A 49 -15.05 7.39 -6.40
N HIS A 50 -13.96 8.13 -6.26
CA HIS A 50 -13.76 9.40 -6.97
C HIS A 50 -13.45 9.18 -8.45
N THR A 51 -12.48 8.33 -8.76
CA THR A 51 -12.05 8.06 -10.14
C THR A 51 -12.81 6.88 -10.76
N SER A 52 -13.15 5.86 -9.96
CA SER A 52 -13.84 4.65 -10.42
C SER A 52 -15.30 4.85 -10.85
N ARG A 53 -15.84 6.07 -10.74
CA ARG A 53 -17.15 6.43 -11.31
C ARG A 53 -17.05 6.90 -12.76
N ARG A 54 -15.88 7.34 -13.20
CA ARG A 54 -15.67 7.77 -14.58
C ARG A 54 -15.56 6.55 -15.47
N GLU A 55 -16.36 6.51 -16.53
CA GLU A 55 -16.36 5.38 -17.48
C GLU A 55 -14.98 5.17 -18.11
N SER A 56 -14.26 6.25 -18.41
CA SER A 56 -12.90 6.20 -18.94
C SER A 56 -11.88 5.54 -18.00
N GLU A 57 -12.21 5.39 -16.71
CA GLU A 57 -11.34 4.82 -15.68
C GLU A 57 -11.85 3.47 -15.17
N CYS A 58 -13.16 3.24 -15.21
CA CYS A 58 -13.81 2.04 -14.69
C CYS A 58 -15.15 1.79 -15.41
N THR A 59 -15.16 0.77 -16.27
CA THR A 59 -16.35 0.39 -17.04
C THR A 59 -17.39 -0.31 -16.17
N PHE A 60 -16.95 -0.96 -15.08
CA PHE A 60 -17.81 -1.63 -14.11
C PHE A 60 -17.65 -0.96 -12.72
N PRO A 61 -18.51 0.01 -12.37
CA PRO A 61 -18.26 0.87 -11.22
C PRO A 61 -18.40 0.14 -9.89
N LYS A 62 -17.56 0.52 -8.92
CA LYS A 62 -17.63 0.05 -7.53
C LYS A 62 -18.96 0.50 -6.90
N LEU A 63 -19.54 -0.30 -6.00
CA LEU A 63 -20.85 -0.02 -5.36
C LEU A 63 -20.73 0.21 -3.85
N LYS A 64 -21.69 0.89 -3.26
CA LYS A 64 -21.97 0.88 -1.81
C LYS A 64 -23.37 0.33 -1.59
N LEU A 65 -23.51 -0.61 -0.66
CA LEU A 65 -24.77 -1.19 -0.23
C LEU A 65 -25.12 -0.64 1.16
N ASN A 66 -26.26 0.02 1.30
CA ASN A 66 -26.76 0.54 2.56
C ASN A 66 -28.04 -0.22 2.94
N PHE A 67 -28.04 -0.81 4.13
CA PHE A 67 -29.13 -1.66 4.59
C PHE A 67 -30.28 -0.87 5.25
N GLY A 68 -30.10 0.44 5.48
CA GLY A 68 -31.03 1.29 6.21
C GLY A 68 -31.02 1.00 7.71
N ALA A 69 -31.50 -0.19 8.09
CA ALA A 69 -31.31 -0.79 9.40
C ALA A 69 -30.31 -1.95 9.31
N PRO A 70 -29.41 -2.13 10.30
CA PRO A 70 -28.51 -3.27 10.29
C PRO A 70 -29.27 -4.60 10.22
N PRO A 71 -28.87 -5.53 9.34
CA PRO A 71 -29.38 -6.89 9.36
C PRO A 71 -29.21 -7.49 10.77
N PRO A 72 -30.19 -8.25 11.28
CA PRO A 72 -30.10 -8.82 12.62
C PRO A 72 -29.11 -9.98 12.70
N ASP A 73 -29.00 -10.76 11.61
CA ASP A 73 -28.25 -12.02 11.58
C ASP A 73 -27.39 -12.14 10.31
N GLY A 74 -26.48 -13.11 10.34
CA GLY A 74 -25.66 -13.50 9.20
C GLY A 74 -24.40 -12.63 9.00
N PRO A 75 -23.74 -12.76 7.84
CA PRO A 75 -22.44 -12.14 7.57
C PRO A 75 -22.47 -10.60 7.49
N PHE A 76 -23.66 -10.01 7.42
CA PHE A 76 -23.87 -8.56 7.41
C PHE A 76 -24.46 -8.05 8.73
N ALA A 77 -24.58 -8.90 9.74
CA ALA A 77 -25.19 -8.54 11.02
C ALA A 77 -24.48 -7.34 11.65
N GLY A 78 -25.26 -6.36 12.14
CA GLY A 78 -24.74 -5.17 12.80
C GLY A 78 -24.10 -4.12 11.89
N LEU A 79 -23.92 -4.40 10.60
CA LEU A 79 -23.37 -3.44 9.63
C LEU A 79 -24.46 -2.50 9.11
N ARG A 80 -24.16 -1.21 9.01
CA ARG A 80 -25.10 -0.25 8.37
C ARG A 80 -24.93 -0.24 6.86
N SER A 81 -23.71 -0.45 6.40
CA SER A 81 -23.39 -0.52 4.99
C SER A 81 -22.16 -1.39 4.74
N VAL A 82 -22.01 -1.84 3.50
CA VAL A 82 -20.81 -2.51 3.01
C VAL A 82 -20.42 -1.91 1.67
N LYS A 83 -19.13 -1.72 1.45
CA LYS A 83 -18.57 -1.28 0.17
C LYS A 83 -18.29 -2.53 -0.68
N VAL A 84 -18.63 -2.48 -1.96
CA VAL A 84 -18.28 -3.51 -2.94
C VAL A 84 -17.15 -2.97 -3.80
N GLY A 85 -15.99 -3.59 -3.71
CA GLY A 85 -14.88 -3.39 -4.64
C GLY A 85 -14.99 -4.39 -5.78
N THR A 86 -14.88 -3.94 -7.02
CA THR A 86 -14.90 -4.78 -8.22
C THR A 86 -13.80 -4.32 -9.17
N HIS A 87 -13.59 -5.10 -10.22
CA HIS A 87 -12.64 -4.81 -11.29
C HIS A 87 -13.13 -3.66 -12.20
N CYS A 88 -12.20 -2.94 -12.82
CA CYS A 88 -12.49 -1.74 -13.63
C CYS A 88 -12.42 -1.95 -15.16
N GLY A 89 -12.13 -3.17 -15.62
CA GLY A 89 -12.09 -3.52 -17.03
C GLY A 89 -11.78 -5.00 -17.28
N GLU A 90 -11.93 -5.47 -18.51
CA GLU A 90 -11.89 -6.90 -18.83
C GLU A 90 -10.51 -7.35 -19.38
N SER A 91 -9.42 -6.72 -18.94
CA SER A 91 -8.07 -7.00 -19.48
C SER A 91 -7.58 -8.41 -19.14
N ALA A 92 -6.97 -9.09 -20.10
CA ALA A 92 -6.29 -10.36 -19.83
C ALA A 92 -4.95 -10.16 -19.09
N GLY A 93 -4.61 -11.10 -18.20
CA GLY A 93 -3.31 -11.17 -17.52
C GLY A 93 -3.03 -10.00 -16.57
N ASP A 94 -1.76 -9.62 -16.41
CA ASP A 94 -1.30 -8.56 -15.49
C ASP A 94 -1.09 -7.20 -16.22
N THR A 95 -1.91 -6.91 -17.23
CA THR A 95 -1.84 -5.64 -17.96
C THR A 95 -2.42 -4.51 -17.10
N LEU A 96 -1.62 -3.48 -16.81
CA LEU A 96 -2.01 -2.35 -15.96
C LEU A 96 -2.63 -1.21 -16.76
N THR A 97 -3.51 -0.43 -16.13
CA THR A 97 -4.02 0.81 -16.72
C THR A 97 -2.88 1.83 -16.90
N PRO A 98 -2.83 2.57 -18.03
CA PRO A 98 -1.71 3.48 -18.30
C PRO A 98 -1.56 4.63 -17.30
N ARG A 99 -2.69 5.15 -16.80
CA ARG A 99 -2.71 6.36 -15.97
C ARG A 99 -2.33 6.11 -14.51
N PHE A 100 -2.92 5.08 -13.92
CA PHE A 100 -2.82 4.82 -12.48
C PHE A 100 -2.13 3.50 -12.15
N GLY A 101 -1.76 2.69 -13.14
CA GLY A 101 -1.11 1.40 -12.89
C GLY A 101 -2.03 0.37 -12.24
N ARG A 102 -3.36 0.53 -12.32
CA ARG A 102 -4.32 -0.40 -11.72
C ARG A 102 -4.38 -1.69 -12.50
N LEU A 103 -4.51 -2.84 -11.83
CA LEU A 103 -4.91 -4.09 -12.46
C LEU A 103 -6.43 -4.07 -12.73
N PRO A 104 -6.89 -3.94 -13.99
CA PRO A 104 -8.29 -3.67 -14.24
C PRO A 104 -9.20 -4.89 -14.12
N ASN A 105 -8.67 -6.12 -14.07
CA ASN A 105 -9.46 -7.36 -14.21
C ASN A 105 -9.91 -8.01 -12.89
N GLU A 106 -10.68 -9.10 -13.02
CA GLU A 106 -11.33 -9.82 -11.92
C GLU A 106 -10.38 -10.45 -10.89
N HIS A 107 -9.06 -10.40 -11.09
CA HIS A 107 -8.09 -10.81 -10.07
C HIS A 107 -7.89 -9.72 -9.00
N SER A 108 -8.00 -8.44 -9.38
CA SER A 108 -7.67 -7.31 -8.49
C SER A 108 -8.48 -7.27 -7.19
N PRO A 109 -9.80 -7.53 -7.17
CA PRO A 109 -10.56 -7.46 -5.91
C PRO A 109 -10.12 -8.54 -4.91
N TYR A 110 -9.71 -9.71 -5.39
CA TYR A 110 -9.27 -10.81 -4.53
C TYR A 110 -7.86 -10.56 -3.99
N ARG A 111 -6.97 -10.01 -4.83
CA ARG A 111 -5.63 -9.59 -4.39
C ARG A 111 -5.72 -8.44 -3.38
N GLU A 112 -6.56 -7.43 -3.60
CA GLU A 112 -6.76 -6.34 -2.64
C GLU A 112 -7.39 -6.84 -1.32
N ALA A 113 -8.41 -7.70 -1.39
CA ALA A 113 -9.01 -8.29 -0.19
C ALA A 113 -8.00 -9.10 0.65
N PHE A 114 -7.03 -9.74 0.01
CA PHE A 114 -5.94 -10.41 0.71
C PHE A 114 -5.07 -9.43 1.50
N ILE A 115 -4.78 -8.24 0.96
CA ILE A 115 -3.97 -7.23 1.65
C ILE A 115 -4.64 -6.79 2.95
N TYR A 116 -5.93 -6.46 2.92
CA TYR A 116 -6.69 -6.15 4.14
C TYR A 116 -6.64 -7.29 5.16
N ARG A 117 -6.78 -8.55 4.70
CA ARG A 117 -6.67 -9.72 5.59
C ARG A 117 -5.26 -9.89 6.16
N LEU A 118 -4.23 -9.66 5.37
CA LEU A 118 -2.83 -9.74 5.78
C LEU A 118 -2.52 -8.70 6.87
N LEU A 119 -2.93 -7.45 6.65
CA LEU A 119 -2.78 -6.37 7.63
C LEU A 119 -3.52 -6.67 8.93
N ASP A 120 -4.72 -7.25 8.85
CA ASP A 120 -5.48 -7.67 10.02
C ASP A 120 -4.76 -8.77 10.83
N VAL A 121 -4.19 -9.77 10.16
CA VAL A 121 -3.37 -10.82 10.77
C VAL A 121 -2.13 -10.22 11.45
N LEU A 122 -1.52 -9.21 10.83
CA LEU A 122 -0.38 -8.48 11.37
C LEU A 122 -0.77 -7.47 12.45
N GLN A 123 -2.07 -7.35 12.76
CA GLN A 123 -2.62 -6.39 13.71
C GLN A 123 -2.24 -4.94 13.39
N ILE A 124 -2.35 -4.59 12.12
CA ILE A 124 -2.22 -3.23 11.61
C ILE A 124 -3.63 -2.68 11.41
N PRO A 125 -3.96 -1.49 11.96
CA PRO A 125 -5.29 -0.90 11.77
C PRO A 125 -5.61 -0.70 10.29
N THR A 126 -6.63 -1.41 9.81
CA THR A 126 -7.16 -1.31 8.45
C THR A 126 -8.65 -1.67 8.44
N LEU A 127 -9.28 -1.63 7.27
CA LEU A 127 -10.65 -2.08 7.04
C LEU A 127 -10.72 -3.61 6.96
N LYS A 128 -11.83 -4.20 7.40
CA LYS A 128 -12.09 -5.63 7.14
C LYS A 128 -12.50 -5.82 5.68
N ALA A 129 -11.95 -6.85 5.03
CA ALA A 129 -12.37 -7.24 3.69
C ALA A 129 -12.58 -8.75 3.56
N ARG A 130 -13.41 -9.14 2.58
CA ARG A 130 -13.65 -10.54 2.22
C ARG A 130 -13.87 -10.70 0.72
N PRO A 131 -13.24 -11.70 0.06
CA PRO A 131 -13.56 -12.04 -1.32
C PRO A 131 -15.02 -12.50 -1.50
N ALA A 132 -15.64 -12.03 -2.57
CA ALA A 132 -17.01 -12.37 -2.95
C ALA A 132 -17.13 -12.66 -4.44
N ARG A 133 -18.03 -13.57 -4.80
CA ARG A 133 -18.48 -13.78 -6.17
C ARG A 133 -19.92 -13.30 -6.27
N ILE A 134 -20.16 -12.25 -7.03
CA ILE A 134 -21.45 -11.56 -7.07
C ILE A 134 -22.14 -11.81 -8.41
N THR A 135 -23.38 -12.27 -8.36
CA THR A 135 -24.30 -12.34 -9.50
C THR A 135 -25.15 -11.08 -9.54
N TYR A 136 -24.97 -10.24 -10.54
CA TYR A 136 -25.73 -9.02 -10.78
C TYR A 136 -26.91 -9.33 -11.70
N VAL A 137 -28.13 -9.13 -11.21
CA VAL A 137 -29.39 -9.30 -11.95
C VAL A 137 -30.02 -7.93 -12.18
N TYR A 138 -30.08 -7.51 -13.44
CA TYR A 138 -30.67 -6.22 -13.82
C TYR A 138 -32.19 -6.37 -13.82
N SER A 139 -32.89 -5.56 -13.02
CA SER A 139 -34.36 -5.56 -12.99
C SER A 139 -35.00 -4.64 -14.03
N ASP A 140 -34.19 -3.76 -14.63
CA ASP A 140 -34.55 -2.72 -15.60
C ASP A 140 -34.01 -2.99 -17.02
N ALA A 141 -33.34 -4.12 -17.23
CA ALA A 141 -32.80 -4.51 -18.52
C ALA A 141 -32.93 -6.04 -18.72
N GLN A 142 -33.30 -6.43 -19.93
CA GLN A 142 -33.41 -7.83 -20.31
C GLN A 142 -32.05 -8.36 -20.76
N GLN A 143 -31.17 -8.61 -19.80
CA GLN A 143 -29.81 -9.12 -20.04
C GLN A 143 -29.47 -10.31 -19.13
N PRO A 144 -28.58 -11.22 -19.57
CA PRO A 144 -28.11 -12.31 -18.73
C PRO A 144 -27.47 -11.78 -17.44
N PRO A 145 -27.65 -12.48 -16.29
CA PRO A 145 -26.95 -12.11 -15.07
C PRO A 145 -25.43 -12.09 -15.28
N LEU A 146 -24.79 -11.05 -14.76
CA LEU A 146 -23.33 -10.93 -14.78
C LEU A 146 -22.76 -11.55 -13.50
N VAL A 147 -21.79 -12.44 -13.61
CA VAL A 147 -21.10 -13.00 -12.45
C VAL A 147 -19.67 -12.46 -12.43
N ARG A 148 -19.28 -11.82 -11.33
CA ARG A 148 -17.96 -11.20 -11.18
C ARG A 148 -17.33 -11.50 -9.84
N ASN A 149 -16.01 -11.63 -9.82
CA ASN A 149 -15.23 -11.53 -8.60
C ASN A 149 -15.26 -10.10 -8.06
N ALA A 150 -15.40 -9.98 -6.75
CA ALA A 150 -15.49 -8.74 -6.02
C ALA A 150 -14.85 -8.90 -4.63
N MET A 151 -14.75 -7.80 -3.91
CA MET A 151 -14.52 -7.78 -2.47
C MET A 151 -15.65 -7.06 -1.76
N LEU A 152 -16.02 -7.57 -0.60
CA LEU A 152 -16.79 -6.84 0.39
C LEU A 152 -15.79 -6.15 1.30
N LEU A 153 -15.96 -4.86 1.48
CA LEU A 153 -15.08 -4.00 2.26
C LEU A 153 -15.91 -3.26 3.31
N GLU A 154 -15.41 -3.25 4.54
CA GLU A 154 -16.00 -2.54 5.66
C GLU A 154 -16.19 -1.05 5.36
N ASP A 155 -17.27 -0.46 5.87
CA ASP A 155 -17.47 0.98 5.79
C ASP A 155 -16.67 1.71 6.86
N ASP A 156 -16.18 2.90 6.55
CA ASP A 156 -15.29 3.66 7.43
C ASP A 156 -15.96 3.98 8.78
N GLY A 157 -17.27 4.23 8.77
CA GLY A 157 -18.04 4.48 9.98
C GLY A 157 -18.12 3.24 10.89
N ASP A 158 -18.18 2.04 10.31
CA ASP A 158 -18.22 0.79 11.08
C ASP A 158 -16.80 0.38 11.52
N ALA A 159 -15.77 0.65 10.71
CA ALA A 159 -14.36 0.50 11.10
C ALA A 159 -13.98 1.40 12.29
N LYS A 160 -14.43 2.67 12.28
CA LYS A 160 -14.23 3.60 13.41
C LYS A 160 -14.79 3.03 14.71
N LYS A 161 -16.06 2.60 14.71
CA LYS A 161 -16.67 1.96 15.88
C LYS A 161 -15.91 0.72 16.33
N ARG A 162 -15.54 -0.18 15.40
CA ARG A 162 -14.80 -1.41 15.72
C ARG A 162 -13.45 -1.12 16.38
N LEU A 163 -12.79 -0.05 15.96
CA LEU A 163 -11.48 0.37 16.48
C LEU A 163 -11.60 1.29 17.72
N GLY A 164 -12.81 1.54 18.21
CA GLY A 164 -13.05 2.43 19.35
C GLY A 164 -12.70 3.89 19.07
N ALA A 165 -12.77 4.30 17.79
CA ALA A 165 -12.64 5.67 17.36
C ALA A 165 -14.01 6.36 17.30
N ASP A 166 -14.10 7.54 17.87
CA ASP A 166 -15.27 8.41 17.85
C ASP A 166 -15.14 9.51 16.79
N GLN A 167 -13.91 9.83 16.38
CA GLN A 167 -13.63 10.88 15.40
C GLN A 167 -12.59 10.43 14.36
N GLU A 168 -12.75 10.98 13.16
CA GLU A 168 -11.71 11.05 12.14
C GLU A 168 -11.23 12.50 12.05
N ILE A 169 -9.92 12.71 12.06
CA ILE A 169 -9.33 14.02 11.88
C ILE A 169 -9.44 14.39 10.41
N ASP A 170 -10.01 15.56 10.13
CA ASP A 170 -10.07 16.11 8.78
C ASP A 170 -8.63 16.25 8.23
N PRO A 171 -8.34 15.80 7.00
CA PRO A 171 -7.01 15.96 6.40
C PRO A 171 -6.46 17.39 6.44
N ALA A 172 -7.32 18.43 6.41
CA ALA A 172 -6.92 19.83 6.53
C ALA A 172 -6.53 20.24 7.95
N ALA A 173 -6.97 19.49 8.96
CA ALA A 173 -6.64 19.69 10.37
C ALA A 173 -5.48 18.80 10.85
N PHE A 174 -5.09 17.80 10.06
CA PHE A 174 -3.92 16.98 10.34
C PHE A 174 -2.64 17.81 10.25
N SER A 175 -1.72 17.66 11.20
CA SER A 175 -0.45 18.40 11.22
C SER A 175 0.68 17.56 10.60
N ASN A 176 1.16 16.56 11.35
CA ASN A 176 2.14 15.57 10.92
C ASN A 176 2.09 14.34 11.86
N ALA A 177 2.69 13.23 11.44
CA ALA A 177 2.66 11.98 12.19
C ALA A 177 3.41 12.04 13.53
N HIS A 178 4.50 12.81 13.62
CA HIS A 178 5.27 12.97 14.85
C HIS A 178 4.45 13.63 15.96
N ASP A 179 3.63 14.62 15.62
CA ASP A 179 2.83 15.36 16.60
C ASP A 179 1.48 14.69 16.89
N GLU A 180 0.89 14.00 15.90
CA GLU A 180 -0.44 13.39 16.04
C GLU A 180 -0.40 11.94 16.51
N PHE A 181 0.60 11.14 16.15
CA PHE A 181 0.63 9.70 16.42
C PHE A 181 1.77 9.32 17.35
N LYS A 182 1.66 8.15 17.99
CA LYS A 182 2.83 7.55 18.64
C LYS A 182 3.81 7.06 17.58
N ALA A 183 5.11 7.19 17.86
CA ALA A 183 6.17 6.75 16.95
C ALA A 183 6.00 5.27 16.54
N GLU A 184 5.56 4.41 17.45
CA GLU A 184 5.33 2.99 17.17
C GLU A 184 4.18 2.77 16.17
N ASP A 185 3.07 3.50 16.29
CA ASP A 185 1.96 3.37 15.33
C ASP A 185 2.39 3.81 13.92
N THR A 186 3.17 4.89 13.85
CA THR A 186 3.71 5.43 12.59
C THR A 186 4.74 4.49 11.98
N ALA A 187 5.61 3.87 12.79
CA ALA A 187 6.57 2.87 12.32
C ALA A 187 5.87 1.58 11.85
N HIS A 188 4.84 1.12 12.56
CA HIS A 188 4.03 -0.02 12.14
C HIS A 188 3.36 0.23 10.78
N LEU A 189 2.80 1.42 10.57
CA LEU A 189 2.25 1.82 9.27
C LEU A 189 3.33 1.81 8.19
N ALA A 190 4.48 2.45 8.41
CA ALA A 190 5.54 2.52 7.41
C ALA A 190 6.08 1.13 7.02
N PHE A 191 6.20 0.22 7.98
CA PHE A 191 6.57 -1.19 7.71
C PHE A 191 5.47 -1.93 6.96
N ALA A 192 4.21 -1.69 7.28
CA ALA A 192 3.08 -2.29 6.58
C ALA A 192 2.99 -1.82 5.11
N GLU A 193 3.20 -0.52 4.86
CA GLU A 193 3.25 0.04 3.50
C GLU A 193 4.42 -0.53 2.68
N ALA A 194 5.59 -0.70 3.32
CA ALA A 194 6.75 -1.36 2.73
C ALA A 194 6.47 -2.83 2.40
N LEU A 195 5.86 -3.57 3.33
CA LEU A 195 5.50 -4.97 3.17
C LEU A 195 4.62 -5.19 1.94
N ILE A 196 3.62 -4.35 1.72
CA ILE A 196 2.64 -4.54 0.64
C ILE A 196 3.08 -3.88 -0.69
N GLY A 197 4.25 -3.23 -0.69
CA GLY A 197 4.77 -2.49 -1.85
C GLY A 197 3.87 -1.31 -2.23
N ASN A 198 3.29 -0.60 -1.27
CA ASN A 198 2.36 0.48 -1.60
C ASN A 198 3.09 1.76 -2.01
N TYR A 199 2.70 2.36 -3.14
CA TYR A 199 3.18 3.66 -3.61
C TYR A 199 2.10 4.73 -3.68
N ASP A 200 0.84 4.37 -3.46
CA ASP A 200 -0.29 5.29 -3.47
C ASP A 200 -0.75 5.59 -2.05
N TRP A 201 0.12 6.27 -1.29
CA TRP A 201 -0.18 6.76 0.05
C TRP A 201 0.69 7.97 0.35
N CYS A 202 0.20 8.81 1.25
CA CYS A 202 0.99 9.91 1.81
C CYS A 202 0.71 10.06 3.29
N LEU A 203 1.77 10.22 4.05
CA LEU A 203 1.76 10.65 5.44
C LEU A 203 2.92 11.62 5.63
N LYS A 204 2.61 12.87 5.98
CA LYS A 204 3.62 13.83 6.40
C LYS A 204 4.17 13.43 7.76
N PHE A 205 5.43 13.01 7.85
CA PHE A 205 6.02 12.50 9.10
C PHE A 205 6.42 13.62 10.06
N THR A 206 6.91 14.75 9.55
CA THR A 206 7.39 15.90 10.34
C THR A 206 6.95 17.21 9.68
N ALA A 207 7.17 18.37 10.31
CA ALA A 207 6.77 19.64 9.71
C ALA A 207 7.42 19.94 8.35
N ASP A 208 8.65 19.47 8.12
CA ASP A 208 9.47 19.82 6.96
C ASP A 208 9.64 18.69 5.94
N ASP A 209 9.08 17.50 6.19
CA ASP A 209 9.19 16.42 5.23
C ASP A 209 8.19 16.52 4.07
N THR A 210 8.65 16.10 2.90
CA THR A 210 7.87 16.04 1.65
C THR A 210 7.86 14.61 1.09
N TYR A 211 8.15 13.62 1.94
CA TYR A 211 8.25 12.24 1.49
C TYR A 211 6.88 11.72 1.07
N ARG A 212 6.74 11.39 -0.23
CA ARG A 212 5.49 10.92 -0.86
C ARG A 212 4.30 11.86 -0.76
N CYS A 213 4.50 13.02 -0.15
CA CYS A 213 3.49 14.03 0.10
C CYS A 213 3.82 15.29 -0.68
N ASP A 214 2.78 16.02 -1.05
CA ASP A 214 2.95 17.40 -1.53
C ASP A 214 2.29 18.37 -0.54
N ALA A 215 2.55 19.66 -0.69
CA ALA A 215 1.98 20.66 0.19
C ALA A 215 0.43 20.71 0.18
N ARG A 216 -0.23 20.07 -0.80
CA ARG A 216 -1.68 20.02 -0.96
C ARG A 216 -2.29 18.75 -0.37
N ARG A 217 -1.49 17.70 -0.19
CA ARG A 217 -1.88 16.38 0.31
C ARG A 217 -0.83 15.90 1.30
N ILE A 218 -1.12 16.12 2.58
CA ILE A 218 -0.29 15.70 3.72
C ILE A 218 -0.76 14.37 4.35
N LEU A 219 -1.93 13.91 3.93
CA LEU A 219 -2.55 12.66 4.35
C LEU A 219 -3.37 12.10 3.16
N TRP A 220 -3.03 10.91 2.66
CA TRP A 220 -3.69 10.26 1.52
C TRP A 220 -3.66 8.74 1.67
N ASN A 221 -4.79 8.06 1.43
CA ASN A 221 -4.97 6.61 1.64
C ASN A 221 -4.59 6.12 3.06
N VAL A 222 -4.60 7.06 4.01
CA VAL A 222 -4.43 6.85 5.45
C VAL A 222 -5.46 7.73 6.15
N MET A 223 -6.20 7.19 7.12
CA MET A 223 -7.09 7.98 7.98
C MET A 223 -6.38 8.23 9.31
N ALA A 224 -6.51 9.44 9.84
CA ALA A 224 -6.11 9.75 11.21
C ALA A 224 -7.34 9.61 12.12
N LEU A 225 -7.40 8.56 12.93
CA LEU A 225 -8.52 8.29 13.81
C LEU A 225 -8.20 8.71 15.24
N ARG A 226 -9.18 9.28 15.93
CA ARG A 226 -9.11 9.61 17.35
C ARG A 226 -10.10 8.76 18.13
N GLY A 227 -9.64 8.23 19.26
CA GLY A 227 -10.40 7.34 20.11
C GLY A 227 -9.57 6.80 21.26
N ASN A 228 -10.22 6.41 22.37
CA ASN A 228 -9.56 5.86 23.55
C ASN A 228 -8.40 6.74 24.08
N GLY A 229 -8.57 8.07 24.02
CA GLY A 229 -7.58 9.03 24.52
C GLY A 229 -6.31 9.17 23.67
N ARG A 230 -6.30 8.66 22.43
CA ARG A 230 -5.16 8.82 21.51
C ARG A 230 -5.62 9.02 20.07
N THR A 231 -4.69 9.43 19.23
CA THR A 231 -4.86 9.45 17.78
C THR A 231 -3.97 8.34 17.17
N PHE A 232 -4.45 7.64 16.14
CA PHE A 232 -3.73 6.56 15.47
C PHE A 232 -4.11 6.46 13.98
N PRO A 233 -3.22 5.95 13.12
CA PRO A 233 -3.50 5.82 11.70
C PRO A 233 -4.30 4.55 11.37
N LEU A 234 -5.08 4.60 10.29
CA LEU A 234 -5.72 3.47 9.64
C LEU A 234 -5.38 3.47 8.15
N MET A 235 -4.83 2.37 7.64
CA MET A 235 -4.45 2.23 6.22
C MET A 235 -5.61 1.70 5.36
N TYR A 236 -5.81 2.23 4.15
CA TYR A 236 -6.84 1.77 3.23
C TYR A 236 -6.52 2.10 1.76
N ASP A 237 -7.32 1.55 0.84
CA ASP A 237 -7.21 1.73 -0.62
C ASP A 237 -5.89 1.19 -1.21
N PHE A 238 -5.87 -0.12 -1.49
CA PHE A 238 -4.64 -0.83 -1.89
C PHE A 238 -4.69 -1.31 -3.34
N ASP A 239 -5.63 -0.80 -4.15
CA ASP A 239 -5.94 -1.34 -5.49
C ASP A 239 -4.81 -1.16 -6.51
N VAL A 240 -3.82 -0.31 -6.21
CA VAL A 240 -2.60 -0.08 -6.98
C VAL A 240 -1.30 -0.46 -6.25
N SER A 241 -1.41 -1.06 -5.05
CA SER A 241 -0.24 -1.54 -4.31
C SER A 241 0.50 -2.65 -5.07
N GLY A 242 1.78 -2.85 -4.74
CA GLY A 242 2.62 -3.90 -5.31
C GLY A 242 2.00 -5.30 -5.21
N MET A 243 1.40 -5.65 -4.08
CA MET A 243 0.71 -6.94 -3.91
C MET A 243 -0.57 -7.08 -4.76
N ALA A 244 -1.26 -5.99 -5.08
CA ALA A 244 -2.49 -6.03 -5.89
C ALA A 244 -2.21 -5.91 -7.40
N ALA A 245 -1.55 -4.84 -7.80
CA ALA A 245 -1.27 -4.50 -9.20
C ALA A 245 -0.02 -5.21 -9.74
N GLY A 246 0.97 -5.42 -8.89
CA GLY A 246 2.14 -6.22 -9.21
C GLY A 246 3.43 -5.47 -9.50
N ARG A 247 3.35 -4.16 -9.74
CA ARG A 247 4.47 -3.23 -9.81
C ARG A 247 3.93 -1.81 -9.76
N HIS A 248 4.68 -0.87 -9.22
CA HIS A 248 4.39 0.53 -9.47
C HIS A 248 5.02 0.99 -10.80
N THR A 249 4.37 1.93 -11.50
CA THR A 249 4.83 2.42 -12.81
C THR A 249 6.09 3.29 -12.73
N TRP A 250 6.46 3.74 -11.53
CA TRP A 250 7.62 4.59 -11.28
C TRP A 250 8.86 3.83 -10.82
N PHE A 251 8.88 2.49 -10.90
CA PHE A 251 10.01 1.70 -10.38
C PHE A 251 11.35 2.20 -10.92
N GLY A 252 11.49 2.31 -12.24
CA GLY A 252 12.73 2.80 -12.87
C GLY A 252 13.00 4.30 -12.68
N ASP A 253 12.02 5.07 -12.19
CA ASP A 253 12.21 6.48 -11.82
C ASP A 253 12.77 6.64 -10.40
N VAL A 254 12.79 5.57 -9.58
CA VAL A 254 13.15 5.62 -8.14
C VAL A 254 14.21 4.58 -7.77
N TYR A 255 14.21 3.40 -8.39
CA TYR A 255 15.05 2.28 -8.01
C TYR A 255 15.82 1.66 -9.17
N ASN A 256 16.95 1.07 -8.79
CA ASN A 256 17.78 0.26 -9.65
C ASN A 256 17.60 -1.21 -9.26
N GLU A 257 17.04 -2.03 -10.16
CA GLU A 257 16.85 -3.48 -9.91
C GLU A 257 18.17 -4.22 -9.65
N ALA A 258 19.30 -3.71 -10.16
CA ALA A 258 20.62 -4.30 -9.93
C ALA A 258 21.12 -4.13 -8.49
N PHE A 259 20.38 -3.42 -7.63
CA PHE A 259 20.73 -3.25 -6.22
C PHE A 259 20.72 -4.58 -5.45
N VAL A 260 19.84 -5.51 -5.82
CA VAL A 260 19.77 -6.87 -5.26
C VAL A 260 20.14 -7.90 -6.32
N SER A 261 20.75 -9.01 -5.92
CA SER A 261 21.21 -10.05 -6.84
C SER A 261 20.07 -10.74 -7.59
N SER A 262 18.89 -10.82 -6.99
CA SER A 262 17.69 -11.42 -7.59
C SER A 262 17.10 -10.57 -8.72
N LYS A 263 17.41 -9.27 -8.76
CA LYS A 263 16.75 -8.25 -9.58
C LYS A 263 15.22 -8.20 -9.43
N SER A 264 14.71 -8.71 -8.32
CA SER A 264 13.28 -8.74 -8.02
C SER A 264 12.78 -7.34 -7.68
N HIS A 265 11.81 -6.83 -8.45
CA HIS A 265 11.18 -5.53 -8.17
C HIS A 265 10.48 -5.54 -6.80
N PRO A 266 9.66 -6.55 -6.43
CA PRO A 266 9.10 -6.65 -5.08
C PRO A 266 10.13 -6.58 -3.95
N GLU A 267 11.27 -7.25 -4.11
CA GLU A 267 12.34 -7.23 -3.10
C GLU A 267 12.94 -5.83 -2.96
N VAL A 268 13.26 -5.17 -4.09
CA VAL A 268 13.83 -3.82 -4.10
C VAL A 268 12.85 -2.79 -3.56
N GLU A 269 11.58 -2.87 -3.90
CA GLU A 269 10.53 -1.97 -3.41
C GLU A 269 10.36 -2.10 -1.89
N ALA A 270 10.18 -3.32 -1.39
CA ALA A 270 10.04 -3.58 0.04
C ALA A 270 11.29 -3.11 0.79
N LEU A 271 12.48 -3.45 0.29
CA LEU A 271 13.74 -3.02 0.88
C LEU A 271 13.88 -1.50 0.86
N GLY A 272 13.62 -0.83 -0.26
CA GLY A 272 13.77 0.61 -0.39
C GLY A 272 12.88 1.38 0.58
N GLN A 273 11.64 0.94 0.76
CA GLN A 273 10.74 1.53 1.74
C GLN A 273 11.18 1.25 3.19
N LEU A 274 11.58 0.00 3.50
CA LEU A 274 12.13 -0.34 4.82
C LEU A 274 13.35 0.51 5.17
N GLN A 275 14.28 0.67 4.22
CA GLN A 275 15.49 1.44 4.44
C GLN A 275 15.20 2.93 4.64
N ARG A 276 14.17 3.49 4.00
CA ARG A 276 13.73 4.88 4.27
C ARG A 276 13.33 5.07 5.73
N THR A 277 12.68 4.08 6.37
CA THR A 277 12.25 4.20 7.77
C THR A 277 13.39 4.48 8.75
N ARG A 278 14.63 4.09 8.41
CA ARG A 278 15.83 4.35 9.21
C ARG A 278 16.14 5.84 9.39
N ALA A 279 15.68 6.70 8.48
CA ALA A 279 15.81 8.14 8.59
C ALA A 279 14.67 8.79 9.40
N LEU A 280 13.63 8.02 9.75
CA LEU A 280 12.40 8.53 10.37
C LEU A 280 12.27 8.14 11.85
N PHE A 281 12.92 7.07 12.29
CA PHE A 281 12.76 6.51 13.63
C PHE A 281 14.09 6.16 14.29
N SER A 282 14.11 6.13 15.62
CA SER A 282 15.26 5.64 16.40
C SER A 282 15.43 4.13 16.26
N ARG A 283 16.62 3.61 16.58
CA ARG A 283 16.87 2.15 16.55
C ARG A 283 15.90 1.37 17.42
N ASP A 284 15.60 1.85 18.63
CA ASP A 284 14.71 1.13 19.55
C ASP A 284 13.30 0.94 18.98
N VAL A 285 12.75 1.98 18.32
CA VAL A 285 11.44 1.89 17.65
C VAL A 285 11.51 0.93 16.46
N LEU A 286 12.58 1.00 15.67
CA LEU A 286 12.79 0.11 14.52
C LEU A 286 12.91 -1.36 14.95
N ASP A 287 13.71 -1.66 15.96
CA ASP A 287 13.94 -3.01 16.44
C ASP A 287 12.70 -3.61 17.11
N ALA A 288 11.97 -2.82 17.90
CA ALA A 288 10.66 -3.22 18.43
C ALA A 288 9.65 -3.52 17.31
N THR A 289 9.63 -2.68 16.27
CA THR A 289 8.76 -2.88 15.10
C THR A 289 9.13 -4.14 14.32
N ARG A 290 10.43 -4.36 14.05
CA ARG A 290 10.93 -5.58 13.40
C ARG A 290 10.54 -6.83 14.19
N ALA A 291 10.75 -6.82 15.50
CA ALA A 291 10.38 -7.95 16.37
C ALA A 291 8.88 -8.26 16.32
N ARG A 292 8.02 -7.22 16.35
CA ARG A 292 6.57 -7.37 16.23
C ARG A 292 6.16 -8.04 14.91
N PHE A 293 6.69 -7.60 13.78
CA PHE A 293 6.37 -8.20 12.48
C PHE A 293 6.92 -9.63 12.38
N MET A 294 8.17 -9.86 12.82
CA MET A 294 8.77 -11.20 12.80
C MET A 294 7.99 -12.21 13.63
N ALA A 295 7.41 -11.81 14.77
CA ALA A 295 6.56 -12.66 15.59
C ALA A 295 5.28 -13.15 14.85
N ARG A 296 4.86 -12.42 13.81
CA ARG A 296 3.67 -12.74 12.98
C ARG A 296 4.03 -13.37 11.63
N LYS A 297 5.31 -13.59 11.33
CA LYS A 297 5.78 -14.11 10.03
C LYS A 297 5.02 -15.37 9.60
N ALA A 298 4.95 -16.38 10.47
CA ALA A 298 4.26 -17.63 10.16
C ALA A 298 2.76 -17.44 9.85
N GLU A 299 2.09 -16.51 10.55
CA GLU A 299 0.67 -16.22 10.35
C GLU A 299 0.42 -15.54 9.00
N ALA A 300 1.32 -14.65 8.57
CA ALA A 300 1.27 -14.00 7.27
C ALA A 300 1.39 -15.01 6.10
N TYR A 301 2.35 -15.94 6.16
CA TYR A 301 2.48 -16.98 5.13
C TYR A 301 1.31 -17.97 5.12
N ARG A 302 0.76 -18.31 6.29
CA ARG A 302 -0.46 -19.12 6.37
C ARG A 302 -1.65 -18.41 5.75
N ALA A 303 -1.81 -17.11 6.00
CA ALA A 303 -2.86 -16.31 5.37
C ALA A 303 -2.74 -16.31 3.84
N LEU A 304 -1.51 -16.24 3.30
CA LEU A 304 -1.26 -16.38 1.86
C LEU A 304 -1.70 -17.76 1.37
N GLN A 305 -1.27 -18.85 2.00
CA GLN A 305 -1.59 -20.23 1.60
C GLN A 305 -3.10 -20.47 1.52
N GLU A 306 -3.87 -19.94 2.47
CA GLU A 306 -5.33 -20.11 2.54
C GLU A 306 -6.12 -19.18 1.60
N ALA A 307 -5.48 -18.13 1.07
CA ALA A 307 -6.17 -17.13 0.27
C ALA A 307 -6.58 -17.68 -1.11
N PRO A 308 -7.77 -17.35 -1.64
CA PRO A 308 -8.23 -17.82 -2.95
C PRO A 308 -7.64 -16.99 -4.11
N LEU A 309 -6.32 -16.81 -4.14
CA LEU A 309 -5.64 -15.98 -5.13
C LEU A 309 -5.38 -16.72 -6.44
N ASP A 310 -5.33 -15.97 -7.54
CA ASP A 310 -4.75 -16.45 -8.79
C ASP A 310 -3.24 -16.72 -8.63
N GLU A 311 -2.69 -17.58 -9.49
CA GLU A 311 -1.32 -18.07 -9.35
C GLU A 311 -0.26 -16.95 -9.53
N PRO A 312 -0.34 -16.05 -10.53
CA PRO A 312 0.56 -14.90 -10.62
C PRO A 312 0.50 -14.00 -9.38
N GLY A 313 -0.70 -13.68 -8.90
CA GLY A 313 -0.90 -12.89 -7.69
C GLY A 313 -0.26 -13.53 -6.46
N ARG A 314 -0.48 -14.84 -6.26
CA ARG A 314 0.12 -15.59 -5.15
C ARG A 314 1.65 -15.55 -5.17
N ARG A 315 2.27 -15.83 -6.32
CA ARG A 315 3.74 -15.80 -6.44
C ARG A 315 4.29 -14.43 -6.10
N ARG A 316 3.67 -13.37 -6.63
CA ARG A 316 4.13 -12.02 -6.40
C ARG A 316 3.95 -11.55 -4.96
N ILE A 317 2.82 -11.87 -4.35
CA ILE A 317 2.60 -11.60 -2.92
C ILE A 317 3.65 -12.32 -2.08
N GLN A 318 4.02 -13.55 -2.45
CA GLN A 318 5.10 -14.26 -1.79
C GLN A 318 6.44 -13.54 -1.94
N GLU A 319 6.78 -13.03 -3.12
CA GLU A 319 8.02 -12.26 -3.33
C GLU A 319 8.09 -11.00 -2.44
N TYR A 320 6.98 -10.29 -2.25
CA TYR A 320 6.91 -9.16 -1.31
C TYR A 320 7.09 -9.61 0.15
N LEU A 321 6.43 -10.70 0.57
CA LEU A 321 6.59 -11.26 1.91
C LEU A 321 8.05 -11.69 2.15
N ASP A 322 8.64 -12.39 1.18
CA ASP A 322 10.03 -12.87 1.23
C ASP A 322 10.99 -11.69 1.33
N GLY A 323 10.87 -10.70 0.43
CA GLY A 323 11.70 -9.50 0.44
C GLY A 323 11.60 -8.72 1.77
N PHE A 324 10.39 -8.50 2.26
CA PHE A 324 10.15 -7.81 3.53
C PHE A 324 10.73 -8.59 4.72
N PHE A 325 10.35 -9.86 4.91
CA PHE A 325 10.76 -10.64 6.08
C PHE A 325 12.26 -10.98 6.07
N ASN A 326 12.87 -11.13 4.90
CA ASN A 326 14.32 -11.25 4.79
C ASN A 326 15.00 -9.93 5.15
N GLY A 327 14.46 -8.80 4.68
CA GLY A 327 14.96 -7.45 4.96
C GLY A 327 14.94 -7.08 6.44
N ILE A 328 13.96 -7.53 7.22
CA ILE A 328 13.87 -7.23 8.67
C ILE A 328 14.44 -8.31 9.59
N GLY A 329 14.72 -9.51 9.06
CA GLY A 329 14.96 -10.72 9.85
C GLY A 329 16.29 -10.78 10.61
N SER A 330 17.26 -9.93 10.27
CA SER A 330 18.54 -9.81 10.99
C SER A 330 19.08 -8.39 10.92
N ASP A 331 19.93 -8.01 11.87
CA ASP A 331 20.51 -6.67 11.90
C ASP A 331 21.37 -6.38 10.67
N SER A 332 22.09 -7.39 10.16
CA SER A 332 22.85 -7.27 8.92
C SER A 332 21.95 -7.05 7.69
N ALA A 333 20.75 -7.65 7.68
CA ALA A 333 19.81 -7.46 6.57
C ALA A 333 19.13 -6.09 6.63
N PHE A 334 18.80 -5.62 7.85
CA PHE A 334 18.07 -4.39 8.06
C PHE A 334 18.97 -3.15 8.10
N TYR A 335 20.03 -3.14 8.89
CA TYR A 335 20.98 -2.03 9.03
C TYR A 335 22.09 -2.11 7.98
N ARG A 336 21.69 -2.03 6.72
CA ARG A 336 22.60 -2.03 5.56
C ARG A 336 23.52 -0.80 5.58
N PRO A 337 24.68 -0.83 4.90
CA PRO A 337 25.52 0.35 4.75
C PRO A 337 24.76 1.50 4.09
N VAL A 338 24.98 2.72 4.57
CA VAL A 338 24.41 3.96 4.01
C VAL A 338 25.48 5.03 3.89
N VAL A 339 25.22 6.05 3.07
CA VAL A 339 25.97 7.30 3.13
C VAL A 339 25.68 8.01 4.46
N THR A 340 26.74 8.38 5.18
CA THR A 340 26.67 9.07 6.49
C THR A 340 27.46 10.37 6.52
N THR A 341 28.32 10.61 5.53
CA THR A 341 29.10 11.85 5.42
C THR A 341 28.34 12.88 4.58
N PRO A 342 28.12 14.12 5.09
CA PRO A 342 27.55 15.21 4.30
C PRO A 342 28.35 15.48 3.02
N ASP A 343 27.70 16.08 2.03
CA ASP A 343 28.34 16.54 0.78
C ASP A 343 29.06 15.44 -0.05
N THR A 344 28.75 14.17 0.22
CA THR A 344 29.29 13.04 -0.54
C THR A 344 28.78 13.09 -1.98
N MET A 345 29.68 13.20 -2.95
CA MET A 345 29.33 13.20 -4.37
C MET A 345 29.54 11.82 -5.01
N PRO A 346 28.63 11.35 -5.88
CA PRO A 346 28.84 10.16 -6.70
C PRO A 346 29.64 10.52 -7.96
N TYR A 347 30.54 9.63 -8.39
CA TYR A 347 31.40 9.84 -9.56
C TYR A 347 31.26 8.72 -10.59
N THR A 348 31.53 9.03 -11.87
CA THR A 348 31.53 8.04 -12.95
C THR A 348 32.72 7.09 -12.87
N THR A 349 33.84 7.55 -12.30
CA THR A 349 35.12 6.85 -12.20
C THR A 349 35.79 7.07 -10.84
N ALA A 350 36.72 6.17 -10.48
CA ALA A 350 37.43 6.23 -9.20
C ALA A 350 38.41 7.41 -9.06
N ASP A 351 38.83 8.02 -10.15
CA ASP A 351 39.71 9.20 -10.13
C ASP A 351 38.95 10.53 -9.97
N ARG A 352 37.62 10.47 -9.78
CA ARG A 352 36.73 11.62 -9.51
C ARG A 352 36.69 12.65 -10.65
N THR A 353 36.92 12.19 -11.88
CA THR A 353 36.97 13.10 -13.04
C THR A 353 35.62 13.71 -13.42
N ALA A 354 34.51 13.00 -13.16
CA ALA A 354 33.17 13.54 -13.39
C ALA A 354 32.18 13.12 -12.30
N VAL A 355 31.43 14.09 -11.79
CA VAL A 355 30.36 13.90 -10.82
C VAL A 355 29.09 13.43 -11.54
N VAL A 356 28.46 12.37 -11.04
CA VAL A 356 27.16 11.91 -11.50
C VAL A 356 26.09 12.86 -11.00
N CYS A 357 25.25 13.36 -11.91
CA CYS A 357 24.16 14.28 -11.59
C CYS A 357 24.61 15.54 -10.84
N GLN A 358 25.68 16.16 -11.32
CA GLN A 358 26.34 17.34 -10.74
C GLN A 358 25.35 18.44 -10.30
N ASP A 359 24.34 18.75 -11.12
CA ASP A 359 23.36 19.81 -10.84
C ASP A 359 22.23 19.39 -9.88
N ARG A 360 22.29 18.16 -9.34
CA ARG A 360 21.22 17.55 -8.52
C ARG A 360 21.62 17.33 -7.06
N GLY A 361 22.78 17.84 -6.65
CA GLY A 361 23.26 17.80 -5.26
C GLY A 361 23.93 16.49 -4.86
N ALA A 362 24.40 16.48 -3.61
CA ALA A 362 25.09 15.34 -2.99
C ALA A 362 24.17 14.15 -2.72
N VAL A 363 24.77 12.98 -2.48
CA VAL A 363 24.04 11.81 -2.00
C VAL A 363 23.49 12.09 -0.59
N PRO A 364 22.17 12.01 -0.36
CA PRO A 364 21.61 12.26 0.97
C PRO A 364 22.12 11.28 2.01
N ILE A 365 22.27 11.75 3.25
CA ILE A 365 22.51 10.90 4.41
C ILE A 365 21.38 9.87 4.54
N GLY A 366 21.73 8.63 4.84
CA GLY A 366 20.79 7.51 4.92
C GLY A 366 20.51 6.80 3.59
N THR A 367 21.03 7.30 2.46
CA THR A 367 20.95 6.60 1.17
C THR A 367 21.65 5.25 1.26
N THR A 368 20.94 4.16 0.96
CA THR A 368 21.46 2.80 1.10
C THR A 368 22.46 2.47 0.00
N VAL A 369 23.55 1.83 0.40
CA VAL A 369 24.68 1.47 -0.45
C VAL A 369 24.70 -0.06 -0.61
N GLY A 370 24.78 -0.52 -1.86
CA GLY A 370 24.95 -1.92 -2.19
C GLY A 370 26.34 -2.45 -1.86
N GLU A 371 26.54 -3.76 -2.00
CA GLU A 371 27.88 -4.34 -1.82
C GLU A 371 28.88 -3.75 -2.85
N PRO A 372 30.14 -3.47 -2.46
CA PRO A 372 31.14 -2.96 -3.38
C PRO A 372 31.38 -3.90 -4.56
N LEU A 373 31.20 -3.39 -5.78
CA LEU A 373 31.47 -4.10 -7.03
C LEU A 373 32.96 -4.06 -7.41
N ALA A 374 33.65 -2.98 -7.02
CA ALA A 374 35.08 -2.79 -7.22
C ALA A 374 35.64 -1.79 -6.19
N THR A 375 36.96 -1.82 -5.98
CA THR A 375 37.67 -0.88 -5.11
C THR A 375 38.92 -0.37 -5.80
N ARG A 376 39.19 0.93 -5.70
CA ARG A 376 40.40 1.59 -6.23
C ARG A 376 40.82 2.70 -5.28
N GLY A 377 41.92 2.49 -4.56
CA GLY A 377 42.34 3.41 -3.50
C GLY A 377 41.26 3.52 -2.42
N SER A 378 40.85 4.75 -2.09
CA SER A 378 39.78 5.02 -1.12
C SER A 378 38.37 4.88 -1.70
N MET A 379 38.23 4.69 -3.01
CA MET A 379 36.94 4.71 -3.70
C MET A 379 36.38 3.29 -3.86
N ILE A 380 35.07 3.16 -3.68
CA ILE A 380 34.30 1.94 -3.95
C ILE A 380 33.28 2.20 -5.04
N GLN A 381 33.12 1.24 -5.95
CA GLN A 381 32.05 1.24 -6.95
C GLN A 381 30.84 0.51 -6.37
N VAL A 382 29.68 1.16 -6.34
CA VAL A 382 28.47 0.67 -5.67
C VAL A 382 27.22 1.00 -6.48
N VAL A 383 26.16 0.23 -6.27
CA VAL A 383 24.80 0.65 -6.66
C VAL A 383 24.18 1.38 -5.47
N LEU A 384 23.58 2.54 -5.71
CA LEU A 384 22.84 3.29 -4.70
C LEU A 384 21.35 2.98 -4.80
N LEU A 385 20.69 2.89 -3.66
CA LEU A 385 19.23 2.84 -3.57
C LEU A 385 18.75 4.22 -3.10
N ASP A 386 18.09 4.98 -3.98
CA ASP A 386 17.57 6.33 -3.69
C ASP A 386 16.33 6.27 -2.77
N THR A 387 16.56 5.77 -1.56
CA THR A 387 15.54 5.63 -0.51
C THR A 387 15.03 6.97 -0.01
N GLN A 388 15.80 8.04 -0.21
CA GLN A 388 15.46 9.40 0.20
C GLN A 388 14.76 10.20 -0.91
N TRP A 389 14.61 9.61 -2.10
CA TRP A 389 13.89 10.16 -3.26
C TRP A 389 14.46 11.50 -3.75
N ASN A 390 15.76 11.72 -3.52
CA ASN A 390 16.42 12.97 -3.90
C ASN A 390 16.53 13.12 -5.42
N TRP A 391 16.58 12.00 -6.13
CA TRP A 391 16.67 11.95 -7.58
C TRP A 391 15.48 11.28 -8.27
N ALA A 392 14.36 11.16 -7.55
CA ALA A 392 13.07 10.84 -8.13
C ALA A 392 12.46 12.08 -8.84
N THR A 393 11.39 11.87 -9.61
CA THR A 393 10.61 12.97 -10.21
C THR A 393 10.24 14.02 -9.15
N PRO A 394 10.46 15.32 -9.38
CA PRO A 394 10.84 15.97 -10.66
C PRO A 394 12.34 16.15 -10.91
N VAL A 395 13.21 15.82 -9.95
CA VAL A 395 14.65 16.09 -10.03
C VAL A 395 15.35 15.17 -11.04
N LYS A 396 14.99 13.87 -11.08
CA LYS A 396 15.48 12.82 -12.01
C LYS A 396 17.01 12.74 -12.20
N CYS A 397 17.62 11.64 -11.73
CA CYS A 397 18.99 11.23 -12.08
C CYS A 397 19.00 9.79 -12.65
N PRO A 398 18.80 9.62 -13.97
CA PRO A 398 18.73 8.28 -14.58
C PRO A 398 20.00 7.44 -14.39
N GLU A 399 21.17 8.07 -14.28
CA GLU A 399 22.47 7.42 -14.11
C GLU A 399 22.53 6.61 -12.81
N ILE A 400 22.01 7.17 -11.71
CA ILE A 400 21.93 6.50 -10.40
C ILE A 400 20.98 5.30 -10.46
N HIS A 401 19.88 5.41 -11.22
CA HIS A 401 18.87 4.35 -11.31
C HIS A 401 19.21 3.25 -12.34
N LYS A 402 20.27 3.44 -13.14
CA LYS A 402 20.65 2.50 -14.21
C LYS A 402 22.03 1.88 -14.04
N GLY A 403 22.91 2.48 -13.24
CA GLY A 403 24.31 2.07 -13.16
C GLY A 403 24.88 2.13 -11.75
N ALA A 404 26.12 1.64 -11.63
CA ALA A 404 26.92 1.79 -10.45
C ALA A 404 27.72 3.09 -10.51
N VAL A 405 27.99 3.69 -9.35
CA VAL A 405 28.76 4.92 -9.19
C VAL A 405 29.93 4.70 -8.24
N TRP A 406 30.93 5.56 -8.31
CA TRP A 406 32.05 5.57 -7.37
C TRP A 406 31.80 6.58 -6.26
N ILE A 407 31.98 6.16 -5.01
CA ILE A 407 31.95 7.04 -3.82
C ILE A 407 33.14 6.74 -2.91
N GLU A 408 33.46 7.66 -2.01
CA GLU A 408 34.45 7.46 -0.96
C GLU A 408 33.98 6.36 0.01
N SER A 409 34.82 5.36 0.26
CA SER A 409 34.51 4.29 1.23
C SER A 409 34.32 4.83 2.65
N SER A 410 35.05 5.88 3.02
CA SER A 410 34.92 6.54 4.32
C SER A 410 33.58 7.26 4.52
N ALA A 411 32.84 7.52 3.44
CA ALA A 411 31.50 8.13 3.53
C ALA A 411 30.41 7.13 3.94
N VAL A 412 30.72 5.83 3.96
CA VAL A 412 29.74 4.75 4.13
C VAL A 412 29.87 4.10 5.50
N SER A 413 28.75 3.94 6.20
CA SER A 413 28.69 3.29 7.51
C SER A 413 27.39 2.50 7.71
N LYS A 414 27.42 1.51 8.61
CA LYS A 414 26.22 0.82 9.11
C LYS A 414 25.62 1.49 10.35
N ASP A 415 26.32 2.49 10.91
CA ASP A 415 25.85 3.23 12.07
C ASP A 415 24.82 4.31 11.68
N PHE A 416 23.64 3.85 11.25
CA PHE A 416 22.53 4.71 10.88
C PHE A 416 21.17 3.99 11.06
N PRO A 417 20.18 4.58 11.75
CA PRO A 417 20.34 5.78 12.57
C PRO A 417 21.37 5.49 13.69
N ALA A 418 22.03 6.52 14.21
CA ALA A 418 22.96 6.30 15.32
C ALA A 418 22.24 5.60 16.48
N ALA A 419 22.87 4.60 17.08
CA ALA A 419 22.33 4.02 18.31
C ALA A 419 22.28 5.11 19.39
N ALA A 420 21.24 5.11 20.23
CA ALA A 420 21.21 6.01 21.37
C ALA A 420 22.47 5.76 22.22
N VAL A 421 23.24 6.82 22.51
CA VAL A 421 24.36 6.73 23.43
C VAL A 421 23.76 6.52 24.81
N THR A 422 23.68 5.27 25.26
CA THR A 422 23.35 4.98 26.66
C THR A 422 24.47 5.57 27.52
N SER A 423 24.22 6.73 28.13
CA SER A 423 25.05 7.24 29.21
C SER A 423 25.02 6.19 30.33
N ARG A 424 26.16 5.55 30.58
CA ARG A 424 26.34 4.68 31.75
C ARG A 424 26.42 5.50 33.03
#